data_AF-A0A7V5H001-F1
#
_entry.id   AF-A0A7V5H001-F1
#
_cell.length_a   1.000
_cell.length_b   1.000
_cell.length_c   1.000
_cell.angle_alpha   90.00
_cell.angle_beta   90.00
_cell.angle_gamma   90.00
#
_symmetry.space_group_name_H-M   'P 1'
#
loop_
_entity.id
_entity.type
_entity.pdbx_description
1 polymer ?
#
loop_
_entity_poly.entity_id
_entity_poly.type
_entity_poly.pdbx_seq_one_letter_code
_entity_poly.pdbx_strand_id
1 'polypeptide(L)'
;MKKFFILTIFSLLFYGCTTIDMLFHPEQYQKKSSPQRITEIVYDTVRIYNASGEIQTAVSGLPQRRITFTQIGQSYKLRPGELVEFVFDGVDFGKATFDITTDLETNEITISLVHRDTSKIYLSSKCQTIRRMDTGTLASIEIAPNLKPEQVVITPYFNEDCEKVGYEVRYGSEERGCKYAAQAVLKRFYDCSKNNSKSTTKKTKS
;
A
#
# COMPACT_ATOMS: atom_id res chain seq x y z
N MET A 1 -25.15 -59.86 50.52
CA MET A 1 -24.41 -59.77 49.24
C MET A 1 -25.32 -59.13 48.20
N LYS A 2 -25.04 -57.90 47.77
CA LYS A 2 -25.57 -57.16 46.60
C LYS A 2 -25.58 -55.67 46.96
N LYS A 3 -24.55 -54.94 46.54
CA LYS A 3 -24.49 -53.48 46.37
C LYS A 3 -23.03 -53.11 46.09
N PHE A 4 -22.53 -53.45 44.91
CA PHE A 4 -21.28 -52.90 44.33
C PHE A 4 -21.17 -53.42 42.90
N PHE A 5 -22.02 -52.97 41.98
CA PHE A 5 -21.82 -53.24 40.53
C PHE A 5 -22.63 -52.29 39.62
N ILE A 6 -22.80 -51.03 40.02
CA ILE A 6 -23.45 -50.01 39.18
C ILE A 6 -22.71 -48.68 39.37
N LEU A 7 -21.47 -48.58 38.90
CA LEU A 7 -20.81 -47.27 38.80
C LEU A 7 -19.62 -47.19 37.83
N THR A 8 -19.54 -48.08 36.82
CA THR A 8 -18.41 -48.12 35.87
C THR A 8 -18.84 -48.33 34.41
N ILE A 9 -20.01 -47.81 34.00
CA ILE A 9 -20.42 -47.83 32.57
C ILE A 9 -20.81 -46.43 32.05
N PHE A 10 -20.78 -45.38 32.89
CA PHE A 10 -21.22 -44.04 32.47
C PHE A 10 -20.09 -43.03 32.19
N SER A 11 -18.81 -43.42 32.30
CA SER A 11 -17.66 -42.52 32.11
C SER A 11 -16.95 -42.68 30.76
N LEU A 12 -17.43 -43.52 29.85
CA LEU A 12 -16.80 -43.76 28.54
C LEU A 12 -17.51 -43.07 27.36
N LEU A 13 -18.60 -42.32 27.59
CA LEU A 13 -19.38 -41.68 26.52
C LEU A 13 -18.96 -40.23 26.19
N PHE A 14 -17.85 -39.73 26.73
CA PHE A 14 -17.37 -38.36 26.49
C PHE A 14 -16.01 -38.26 25.78
N TYR A 15 -15.61 -39.29 25.03
CA TYR A 15 -14.49 -39.19 24.09
C TYR A 15 -14.97 -39.21 22.63
N GLY A 16 -15.36 -38.03 22.17
CA GLY A 16 -15.09 -37.57 20.81
C GLY A 16 -16.09 -37.98 19.73
N CYS A 17 -17.08 -37.12 19.47
CA CYS A 17 -17.84 -37.14 18.21
C CYS A 17 -16.96 -36.96 16.94
N THR A 18 -15.66 -36.74 17.06
CA THR A 18 -14.74 -36.53 15.93
C THR A 18 -14.13 -37.82 15.38
N THR A 19 -14.15 -38.94 16.11
CA THR A 19 -13.56 -40.21 15.67
C THR A 19 -14.48 -41.03 14.79
N ILE A 20 -15.79 -40.95 15.03
CA ILE A 20 -16.81 -41.64 14.21
C ILE A 20 -16.85 -41.05 12.80
N ASP A 21 -16.80 -39.73 12.68
CA ASP A 21 -16.84 -39.03 11.38
C ASP A 21 -15.62 -39.36 10.51
N MET A 22 -14.44 -39.52 11.14
CA MET A 22 -13.21 -39.96 10.47
C MET A 22 -13.27 -41.42 9.97
N LEU A 23 -14.09 -42.27 10.60
CA LEU A 23 -14.25 -43.68 10.22
C LEU A 23 -15.22 -43.86 9.04
N PHE A 24 -16.29 -43.08 8.99
CA PHE A 24 -17.33 -43.19 7.95
C PHE A 24 -17.05 -42.31 6.72
N HIS A 25 -16.30 -41.22 6.88
CA HIS A 25 -15.98 -40.28 5.80
C HIS A 25 -14.47 -39.97 5.71
N PRO A 26 -13.61 -40.99 5.51
CA PRO A 26 -12.14 -40.80 5.48
C PRO A 26 -11.70 -39.83 4.37
N GLU A 27 -12.46 -39.75 3.28
CA GLU A 27 -12.22 -38.83 2.15
C GLU A 27 -12.32 -37.34 2.55
N GLN A 28 -13.11 -37.04 3.57
CA GLN A 28 -13.41 -35.67 4.00
C GLN A 28 -12.45 -35.17 5.10
N TYR A 29 -11.61 -36.06 5.65
CA TYR A 29 -10.66 -35.72 6.68
C TYR A 29 -9.38 -35.12 6.09
N GLN A 30 -9.31 -33.78 6.00
CA GLN A 30 -8.07 -33.08 5.71
C GLN A 30 -7.21 -32.94 6.97
N LYS A 31 -6.10 -33.67 7.01
CA LYS A 31 -5.10 -33.59 8.08
C LYS A 31 -4.58 -32.13 8.16
N LYS A 32 -4.85 -31.42 9.26
CA LYS A 32 -4.30 -30.08 9.57
C LYS A 32 -2.78 -30.13 9.82
N SER A 33 -2.01 -30.57 8.83
CA SER A 33 -0.55 -30.61 8.89
C SER A 33 0.05 -30.12 7.57
N SER A 34 -0.16 -28.85 7.28
CA SER A 34 0.88 -27.98 6.73
C SER A 34 0.39 -26.54 6.87
N PRO A 35 1.24 -25.58 7.29
CA PRO A 35 0.92 -24.18 7.06
C PRO A 35 1.04 -24.01 5.55
N GLN A 36 -0.06 -24.20 4.82
CA GLN A 36 -0.17 -23.63 3.49
C GLN A 36 0.03 -22.12 3.71
N ARG A 37 1.21 -21.61 3.32
CA ARG A 37 1.36 -20.20 3.02
C ARG A 37 0.37 -19.96 1.88
N ILE A 38 -0.84 -19.55 2.23
CA ILE A 38 -1.75 -18.93 1.28
C ILE A 38 -1.03 -17.65 0.89
N THR A 39 -0.20 -17.71 -0.14
CA THR A 39 0.11 -16.52 -0.93
C THR A 39 -1.19 -16.22 -1.64
N GLU A 40 -2.03 -15.40 -1.01
CA GLU A 40 -3.18 -14.82 -1.67
C GLU A 40 -2.62 -13.98 -2.82
N ILE A 41 -2.61 -14.55 -4.02
CA ILE A 41 -2.25 -13.82 -5.23
C ILE A 41 -3.49 -13.00 -5.57
N VAL A 42 -3.54 -11.79 -5.02
CA VAL A 42 -4.60 -10.83 -5.29
C VAL A 42 -4.37 -10.27 -6.71
N TYR A 43 -5.23 -10.64 -7.65
CA TYR A 43 -5.28 -10.06 -8.99
C TYR A 43 -6.06 -8.76 -8.96
N ASP A 44 -5.48 -7.72 -8.37
CA ASP A 44 -6.09 -6.40 -8.42
C ASP A 44 -5.76 -5.72 -9.75
N THR A 45 -6.79 -5.17 -10.39
CA THR A 45 -6.65 -4.32 -11.56
C THR A 45 -7.03 -2.91 -11.17
N VAL A 46 -6.12 -1.97 -11.38
CA VAL A 46 -6.33 -0.56 -11.02
C VAL A 46 -6.19 0.25 -12.29
N ARG A 47 -7.25 1.00 -12.64
CA ARG A 47 -7.21 1.93 -13.76
C ARG A 47 -6.73 3.27 -13.26
N ILE A 48 -5.71 3.80 -13.92
CA ILE A 48 -5.09 5.06 -13.53
C ILE A 48 -5.08 6.00 -14.72
N TYR A 49 -5.54 7.22 -14.47
CA TYR A 49 -5.43 8.34 -15.40
C TYR A 49 -4.38 9.31 -14.89
N ASN A 50 -3.47 9.72 -15.76
CA ASN A 50 -2.51 10.79 -15.49
C ASN A 50 -3.09 12.12 -15.96
N ALA A 51 -3.71 12.88 -15.05
CA ALA A 51 -4.09 14.26 -15.33
C ALA A 51 -2.99 15.19 -14.82
N SER A 52 -2.20 15.77 -15.73
CA SER A 52 -1.23 16.83 -15.40
C SER A 52 -0.22 16.46 -14.30
N GLY A 53 0.24 15.21 -14.23
CA GLY A 53 1.22 14.76 -13.23
C GLY A 53 0.61 14.17 -11.95
N GLU A 54 -0.72 14.01 -11.89
CA GLU A 54 -1.43 13.35 -10.79
C GLU A 54 -2.10 12.04 -11.24
N ILE A 55 -2.07 11.04 -10.35
CA ILE A 55 -2.68 9.72 -10.53
C ILE A 55 -4.11 9.74 -10.00
N GLN A 56 -5.08 9.37 -10.83
CA GLN A 56 -6.50 9.22 -10.46
C GLN A 56 -6.96 7.78 -10.71
N THR A 57 -7.61 7.14 -9.73
CA THR A 57 -7.93 5.71 -9.74
C THR A 57 -9.35 5.36 -10.24
N ALA A 58 -10.22 6.35 -10.47
CA ALA A 58 -11.63 6.14 -10.79
C ALA A 58 -12.04 6.85 -12.10
N VAL A 59 -11.48 6.39 -13.23
CA VAL A 59 -11.75 7.01 -14.54
C VAL A 59 -12.50 6.06 -15.46
N SER A 60 -13.61 6.54 -16.03
CA SER A 60 -14.39 5.84 -17.05
C SER A 60 -13.73 5.98 -18.42
N GLY A 61 -13.59 4.88 -19.15
CA GLY A 61 -12.94 4.86 -20.46
C GLY A 61 -12.27 3.52 -20.76
N LEU A 62 -11.91 3.32 -22.03
CA LEU A 62 -11.09 2.19 -22.45
C LEU A 62 -9.61 2.55 -22.24
N PRO A 63 -8.83 1.70 -21.55
CA PRO A 63 -7.42 1.97 -21.35
C PRO A 63 -6.70 1.96 -22.71
N GLN A 64 -5.82 2.93 -22.91
CA GLN A 64 -4.97 3.02 -24.11
C GLN A 64 -3.88 1.95 -24.08
N ARG A 65 -3.43 1.58 -22.88
CA ARG A 65 -2.38 0.60 -22.65
C ARG A 65 -2.64 -0.16 -21.35
N ARG A 66 -2.21 -1.43 -21.33
CA ARG A 66 -2.13 -2.25 -20.11
C ARG A 66 -0.68 -2.41 -19.70
N ILE A 67 -0.40 -2.22 -18.41
CA ILE A 67 0.91 -2.41 -17.80
C ILE A 67 0.79 -3.48 -16.74
N THR A 68 1.56 -4.56 -16.89
CA THR A 68 1.58 -5.64 -15.91
C THR A 68 2.84 -5.55 -15.07
N PHE A 69 2.69 -5.39 -13.77
CA PHE A 69 3.76 -5.58 -12.81
C PHE A 69 3.76 -7.03 -12.33
N THR A 70 4.90 -7.69 -12.48
CA THR A 70 5.12 -9.09 -12.07
C THR A 70 6.18 -9.23 -10.99
N GLN A 71 7.09 -8.26 -10.85
CA GLN A 71 8.18 -8.33 -9.89
C GLN A 71 8.69 -6.95 -9.45
N ILE A 72 9.21 -6.89 -8.22
CA ILE A 72 9.88 -5.71 -7.67
C ILE A 72 11.07 -5.32 -8.56
N GLY A 73 11.27 -4.02 -8.75
CA GLY A 73 12.29 -3.42 -9.61
C GLY A 73 11.79 -2.99 -10.98
N GLN A 74 10.57 -3.39 -11.36
CA GLN A 74 9.95 -2.90 -12.59
C GLN A 74 9.53 -1.43 -12.45
N SER A 75 9.75 -0.67 -13.52
CA SER A 75 9.38 0.74 -13.60
C SER A 75 8.78 1.05 -14.96
N TYR A 76 7.73 1.87 -14.98
CA TYR A 76 7.09 2.29 -16.22
C TYR A 76 6.86 3.79 -16.24
N LYS A 77 7.04 4.38 -17.41
CA LYS A 77 6.76 5.78 -17.70
C LYS A 77 5.38 5.95 -18.31
N LEU A 78 4.65 6.92 -17.80
CA LEU A 78 3.35 7.36 -18.25
C LEU A 78 3.46 8.78 -18.79
N ARG A 79 2.86 9.00 -19.96
CA ARG A 79 2.74 10.35 -20.51
C ARG A 79 1.56 11.09 -19.88
N PRO A 80 1.59 12.43 -19.81
CA PRO A 80 0.42 13.21 -19.46
C PRO A 80 -0.78 12.85 -20.33
N GLY A 81 -1.95 12.68 -19.72
CA GLY A 81 -3.21 12.36 -20.39
C GLY A 81 -3.37 10.89 -20.79
N GLU A 82 -2.42 10.01 -20.47
CA GLU A 82 -2.53 8.58 -20.76
C GLU A 82 -3.48 7.89 -19.76
N LEU A 83 -4.44 7.12 -20.28
CA LEU A 83 -5.28 6.22 -19.46
C LEU A 83 -4.69 4.81 -19.52
N VAL A 84 -4.16 4.34 -18.41
CA VAL A 84 -3.47 3.06 -18.31
C VAL A 84 -4.16 2.14 -17.31
N GLU A 85 -4.29 0.87 -17.70
CA GLU A 85 -4.72 -0.19 -16.79
C GLU A 85 -3.50 -0.90 -16.21
N PHE A 86 -3.39 -0.88 -14.89
CA PHE A 86 -2.36 -1.62 -14.16
C PHE A 86 -2.90 -2.97 -13.74
N VAL A 87 -2.11 -4.00 -14.02
CA VAL A 87 -2.36 -5.38 -13.60
C VAL A 87 -1.22 -5.82 -12.70
N PHE A 88 -1.54 -6.33 -11.54
CA PHE A 88 -0.57 -6.86 -10.60
C PHE A 88 -0.68 -8.38 -10.60
N ASP A 89 0.33 -9.06 -11.15
CA ASP A 89 0.35 -10.52 -11.28
C ASP A 89 1.43 -11.10 -10.37
N GLY A 90 1.01 -11.78 -9.30
CA GLY A 90 1.93 -12.39 -8.33
C GLY A 90 2.68 -11.40 -7.43
N VAL A 91 2.26 -10.12 -7.37
CA VAL A 91 2.91 -9.10 -6.54
C VAL A 91 2.46 -9.22 -5.07
N ASP A 92 3.43 -9.41 -4.17
CA ASP A 92 3.20 -9.42 -2.72
C ASP A 92 3.30 -7.99 -2.15
N PHE A 93 2.15 -7.31 -1.98
CA PHE A 93 2.07 -5.97 -1.38
C PHE A 93 2.41 -5.92 0.12
N GLY A 94 2.56 -7.07 0.79
CA GLY A 94 3.16 -7.14 2.11
C GLY A 94 4.66 -6.79 2.08
N LYS A 95 5.33 -7.00 0.93
CA LYS A 95 6.77 -6.73 0.73
C LYS A 95 7.05 -5.63 -0.30
N ALA A 96 6.07 -5.26 -1.11
CA ALA A 96 6.23 -4.30 -2.19
C ALA A 96 5.40 -3.03 -1.98
N THR A 97 5.84 -1.93 -2.56
CA THR A 97 5.10 -0.67 -2.64
C THR A 97 5.47 0.08 -3.92
N PHE A 98 4.84 1.22 -4.17
CA PHE A 98 5.13 2.07 -5.33
C PHE A 98 5.89 3.33 -4.94
N ASP A 99 6.90 3.62 -5.76
CA ASP A 99 7.46 4.95 -5.89
C ASP A 99 6.89 5.61 -7.14
N ILE A 100 6.37 6.82 -6.97
CA ILE A 100 5.87 7.66 -8.03
C ILE A 100 6.74 8.90 -8.09
N THR A 101 7.41 9.09 -9.22
CA THR A 101 8.23 10.27 -9.50
C THR A 101 7.62 11.03 -10.66
N THR A 102 7.49 12.34 -10.52
CA THR A 102 7.04 13.22 -11.62
C THR A 102 8.21 14.07 -12.06
N ASP A 103 8.55 13.99 -13.34
CA ASP A 103 9.51 14.90 -13.97
C ASP A 103 8.80 16.24 -14.21
N LEU A 104 9.32 17.32 -13.61
CA LEU A 104 8.68 18.64 -13.67
C LEU A 104 8.88 19.34 -15.03
N GLU A 105 9.87 18.93 -15.82
CA GLU A 105 10.14 19.50 -17.13
C GLU A 105 9.25 18.85 -18.20
N THR A 106 9.11 17.53 -18.14
CA THR A 106 8.37 16.75 -19.14
C THR A 106 6.95 16.38 -18.71
N ASN A 107 6.62 16.52 -17.42
CA ASN A 107 5.40 16.01 -16.78
C ASN A 107 5.24 14.47 -16.92
N GLU A 108 6.29 13.74 -17.28
CA GLU A 108 6.26 12.28 -17.28
C GLU A 108 6.17 11.75 -15.84
N ILE A 109 5.26 10.81 -15.62
CA ILE A 109 5.17 10.08 -14.35
C ILE A 109 5.89 8.76 -14.51
N THR A 110 6.83 8.47 -13.63
CA THR A 110 7.44 7.15 -13.50
C THR A 110 6.87 6.45 -12.28
N ILE A 111 6.25 5.29 -12.48
CA ILE A 111 5.78 4.41 -11.41
C ILE A 111 6.71 3.22 -11.32
N SER A 112 7.30 3.01 -10.15
CA SER A 112 8.24 1.91 -9.90
C SER A 112 7.72 1.03 -8.76
N LEU A 113 7.67 -0.28 -8.98
CA LEU A 113 7.40 -1.24 -7.93
C LEU A 113 8.68 -1.51 -7.16
N VAL A 114 8.72 -1.13 -5.89
CA VAL A 114 9.92 -1.18 -5.04
C VAL A 114 9.66 -2.01 -3.80
N HIS A 115 10.73 -2.45 -3.13
CA HIS A 115 10.59 -3.18 -1.88
C HIS A 115 10.21 -2.23 -0.74
N ARG A 116 9.16 -2.56 0.01
CA ARG A 116 8.58 -1.71 1.08
C ARG A 116 9.61 -1.26 2.10
N ASP A 117 10.37 -2.21 2.66
CA ASP A 117 11.25 -1.94 3.81
C ASP A 117 12.72 -1.67 3.45
N THR A 118 13.21 -2.18 2.32
CA THR A 118 14.65 -2.16 1.99
C THR A 118 15.00 -1.16 0.89
N SER A 119 14.02 -0.72 0.09
CA SER A 119 14.30 0.24 -0.97
C SER A 119 14.55 1.63 -0.40
N LYS A 120 15.56 2.30 -0.93
CA LYS A 120 15.89 3.68 -0.58
C LYS A 120 15.20 4.65 -1.54
N ILE A 121 14.91 5.85 -1.04
CA ILE A 121 14.46 6.97 -1.88
C ILE A 121 15.71 7.72 -2.33
N TYR A 122 15.99 7.70 -3.62
CA TYR A 122 17.18 8.35 -4.19
C TYR A 122 16.83 9.68 -4.86
N LEU A 123 17.34 10.78 -4.31
CA LEU A 123 17.11 12.14 -4.79
C LEU A 123 18.31 12.59 -5.62
N SER A 124 18.06 12.85 -6.90
CA SER A 124 19.06 13.09 -7.94
C SER A 124 19.10 14.53 -8.46
N SER A 125 18.08 15.33 -8.18
CA SER A 125 18.02 16.73 -8.62
C SER A 125 17.26 17.63 -7.63
N LYS A 126 17.50 18.94 -7.73
CA LYS A 126 16.79 19.94 -6.92
C LYS A 126 15.30 19.97 -7.30
N CYS A 127 14.45 20.10 -6.28
CA CYS A 127 12.99 20.06 -6.39
C CYS A 127 12.40 18.74 -6.87
N GLN A 128 13.19 17.67 -7.00
CA GLN A 128 12.66 16.34 -7.28
C GLN A 128 11.73 15.92 -6.14
N THR A 129 10.58 15.35 -6.51
CA THR A 129 9.62 14.76 -5.59
C THR A 129 9.48 13.26 -5.88
N ILE A 130 9.50 12.46 -4.83
CA ILE A 130 9.22 11.03 -4.89
C ILE A 130 8.13 10.75 -3.87
N ARG A 131 6.99 10.24 -4.35
CA ARG A 131 5.88 9.81 -3.50
C ARG A 131 5.99 8.31 -3.29
N ARG A 132 6.02 7.90 -2.03
CA ARG A 132 5.95 6.49 -1.65
C ARG A 132 4.59 6.20 -1.05
N MET A 133 3.87 5.26 -1.65
CA MET A 133 2.54 4.84 -1.22
C MET A 133 2.63 3.78 -0.13
N ASP A 134 1.53 3.54 0.60
CA ASP A 134 1.34 2.46 1.58
C ASP A 134 2.60 2.05 2.36
N THR A 135 3.10 2.96 3.18
CA THR A 135 4.24 2.68 4.05
C THR A 135 3.95 3.18 5.46
N GLY A 136 3.95 2.25 6.42
CA GLY A 136 3.87 2.57 7.85
C GLY A 136 5.19 3.12 8.39
N THR A 137 6.27 2.98 7.63
CA THR A 137 7.64 3.34 8.00
C THR A 137 8.25 4.27 6.95
N LEU A 138 9.09 5.19 7.41
CA LEU A 138 9.85 6.07 6.52
C LEU A 138 11.07 5.31 6.00
N ALA A 139 11.21 5.22 4.69
CA ALA A 139 12.37 4.62 4.05
C ALA A 139 13.64 5.46 4.20
N SER A 140 14.79 4.82 4.07
CA SER A 140 16.08 5.52 4.00
C SER A 140 16.15 6.42 2.78
N ILE A 141 16.65 7.65 2.95
CA ILE A 141 16.78 8.65 1.89
C ILE A 141 18.26 8.81 1.56
N GLU A 142 18.57 8.77 0.27
CA GLU A 142 19.91 8.93 -0.27
C GLU A 142 19.91 10.07 -1.29
N ILE A 143 20.94 10.90 -1.25
CA ILE A 143 21.07 12.09 -2.10
C ILE A 143 22.25 11.86 -3.03
N ALA A 144 22.07 12.16 -4.31
CA ALA A 144 23.12 12.00 -5.30
C ALA A 144 24.39 12.79 -4.92
N PRO A 145 25.59 12.19 -5.11
CA PRO A 145 26.83 12.91 -4.89
C PRO A 145 26.89 14.10 -5.86
N ASN A 146 27.41 15.24 -5.37
CA ASN A 146 27.55 16.50 -6.10
C ASN A 146 26.30 17.41 -6.18
N LEU A 147 25.22 17.09 -5.48
CA LEU A 147 24.13 18.05 -5.30
C LEU A 147 24.50 19.14 -4.28
N LYS A 148 24.12 20.38 -4.57
CA LYS A 148 24.22 21.49 -3.60
C LYS A 148 23.35 21.18 -2.39
N PRO A 149 23.81 21.40 -1.15
CA PRO A 149 23.02 21.11 0.04
C PRO A 149 21.66 21.83 0.06
N GLU A 150 20.60 21.04 0.15
CA GLU A 150 19.21 21.46 0.27
C GLU A 150 18.53 20.68 1.40
N GLN A 151 17.41 21.20 1.90
CA GLN A 151 16.60 20.52 2.90
C GLN A 151 15.85 19.35 2.27
N VAL A 152 15.87 18.18 2.91
CA VAL A 152 14.93 17.10 2.60
C VAL A 152 13.64 17.37 3.35
N VAL A 153 12.55 17.60 2.63
CA VAL A 153 11.21 17.83 3.19
C VAL A 153 10.37 16.57 2.99
N ILE A 154 9.76 16.09 4.07
CA ILE A 154 8.88 14.92 4.05
C ILE A 154 7.49 15.38 4.43
N THR A 155 6.54 15.22 3.52
CA THR A 155 5.15 15.65 3.71
C THR A 155 4.24 14.43 3.66
N PRO A 156 3.38 14.21 4.66
CA PRO A 156 2.37 13.14 4.58
C PRO A 156 1.47 13.33 3.36
N TYR A 157 1.17 12.25 2.66
CA TYR A 157 0.31 12.25 1.48
C TYR A 157 -1.06 11.67 1.84
N PHE A 158 -2.11 12.40 1.49
CA PHE A 158 -3.50 12.09 1.85
C PHE A 158 -4.35 11.85 0.60
N ASN A 159 -5.29 10.92 0.68
CA ASN A 159 -6.31 10.71 -0.34
C ASN A 159 -7.44 11.77 -0.23
N GLU A 160 -8.50 11.60 -1.03
CA GLU A 160 -9.65 12.50 -1.04
C GLU A 160 -10.44 12.46 0.28
N ASP A 161 -10.46 11.31 0.94
CA ASP A 161 -11.11 11.09 2.24
C ASP A 161 -10.24 11.52 3.44
N CYS A 162 -9.12 12.19 3.18
CA CYS A 162 -8.17 12.64 4.19
C CYS A 162 -7.55 11.52 5.05
N GLU A 163 -7.47 10.33 4.49
CA GLU A 163 -6.70 9.22 5.04
C GLU A 163 -5.26 9.29 4.53
N LYS A 164 -4.31 9.05 5.43
CA LYS A 164 -2.88 9.05 5.07
C LYS A 164 -2.59 7.79 4.26
N VAL A 165 -2.26 7.95 3.00
CA VAL A 165 -1.94 6.85 2.07
C VAL A 165 -0.45 6.72 1.76
N GLY A 166 0.38 7.65 2.24
CA GLY A 166 1.82 7.61 2.01
C GLY A 166 2.53 8.88 2.48
N TYR A 167 3.66 9.16 1.83
CA TYR A 167 4.39 10.41 2.01
C TYR A 167 5.10 10.83 0.72
N GLU A 168 5.29 12.13 0.55
CA GLU A 168 6.13 12.73 -0.47
C GLU A 168 7.46 13.15 0.16
N VAL A 169 8.57 12.76 -0.48
CA VAL A 169 9.91 13.24 -0.15
C VAL A 169 10.35 14.20 -1.24
N ARG A 170 10.83 15.38 -0.84
CA ARG A 170 11.30 16.42 -1.74
C ARG A 170 12.68 16.93 -1.37
N TYR A 171 13.53 17.14 -2.38
CA TYR A 171 14.85 17.77 -2.19
C TYR A 171 14.79 19.28 -2.44
N GLY A 172 14.55 20.06 -1.38
CA GLY A 172 14.45 21.52 -1.42
C GLY A 172 13.12 22.03 -0.85
N SER A 173 13.15 23.27 -0.37
CA SER A 173 11.99 23.94 0.25
C SER A 173 11.28 24.87 -0.73
N GLU A 174 10.08 25.35 -0.35
CA GLU A 174 9.34 26.34 -1.16
C GLU A 174 10.09 27.68 -1.24
N GLU A 175 10.71 28.08 -0.14
CA GLU A 175 11.51 29.31 -0.01
C GLU A 175 12.75 29.28 -0.90
N ARG A 176 13.28 28.08 -1.19
CA ARG A 176 14.45 27.87 -2.06
C ARG A 176 14.10 27.56 -3.52
N GLY A 177 12.84 27.75 -3.92
CA GLY A 177 12.40 27.72 -5.32
C GLY A 177 11.54 26.52 -5.72
N CYS A 178 11.20 25.61 -4.80
CA CYS A 178 10.45 24.39 -5.13
C CYS A 178 8.93 24.54 -4.98
N LYS A 179 8.37 25.75 -5.12
CA LYS A 179 6.94 26.04 -4.88
C LYS A 179 6.00 25.18 -5.71
N TYR A 180 6.22 25.09 -7.02
CA TYR A 180 5.37 24.33 -7.93
C TYR A 180 5.33 22.83 -7.57
N ALA A 181 6.47 22.26 -7.23
CA ALA A 181 6.56 20.85 -6.82
C ALA A 181 5.82 20.56 -5.51
N ALA A 182 5.76 21.54 -4.60
CA ALA A 182 5.11 21.40 -3.28
C ALA A 182 3.59 21.59 -3.30
N GLN A 183 3.11 22.42 -4.23
CA GLN A 183 1.84 23.11 -4.06
C GLN A 183 0.66 22.15 -3.88
N ALA A 184 0.59 21.11 -4.71
CA ALA A 184 -0.52 20.16 -4.68
C ALA A 184 -0.58 19.38 -3.36
N VAL A 185 0.56 18.84 -2.92
CA VAL A 185 0.63 18.02 -1.69
C VAL A 185 0.46 18.87 -0.44
N LEU A 186 1.07 20.05 -0.38
CA LEU A 186 0.90 20.94 0.77
C LEU A 186 -0.54 21.45 0.89
N LYS A 187 -1.17 21.82 -0.22
CA LYS A 187 -2.58 22.21 -0.22
C LYS A 187 -3.45 21.09 0.38
N ARG A 188 -3.30 19.86 -0.12
CA ARG A 188 -4.04 18.69 0.38
C ARG A 188 -3.78 18.45 1.87
N PHE A 189 -2.52 18.54 2.30
CA PHE A 189 -2.13 18.42 3.71
C PHE A 189 -2.85 19.44 4.59
N TYR A 190 -2.85 20.72 4.21
CA TYR A 190 -3.50 21.77 4.98
C TYR A 190 -5.03 21.60 5.02
N ASP A 191 -5.65 21.23 3.90
CA ASP A 191 -7.08 21.01 3.80
C ASP A 191 -7.52 19.87 4.75
N CYS A 192 -6.79 18.74 4.73
CA CYS A 192 -7.08 17.61 5.60
C CYS A 192 -6.76 17.88 7.08
N SER A 193 -5.66 18.59 7.37
CA SER A 193 -5.30 18.96 8.74
C SER A 193 -6.33 19.89 9.40
N LYS A 194 -6.93 20.81 8.64
CA LYS A 194 -7.95 21.74 9.16
C LYS A 194 -9.32 21.09 9.38
N ASN A 195 -9.66 20.05 8.62
CA ASN A 195 -10.94 19.36 8.78
C ASN A 195 -10.93 18.42 10.01
N ASN A 196 -9.79 17.78 10.28
CA ASN A 196 -9.64 16.95 11.48
C ASN A 196 -9.72 17.76 12.79
N SER A 197 -9.28 19.03 12.80
CA SER A 197 -9.38 19.90 13.99
C SER A 197 -10.80 20.40 14.29
N LYS A 198 -11.73 20.36 13.32
CA LYS A 198 -13.14 20.73 13.55
C LYS A 198 -14.00 19.57 14.11
N SER A 199 -13.59 18.33 13.85
CA SER A 199 -14.27 17.11 14.32
C SER A 199 -14.11 16.89 15.83
N THR A 200 -12.91 17.17 16.37
CA THR A 200 -12.61 16.97 17.80
C THR A 200 -13.29 17.98 18.73
N THR A 201 -13.61 19.19 18.26
CA THR A 201 -14.22 20.23 19.11
C THR A 201 -15.72 20.01 19.37
N LYS A 202 -16.39 19.13 18.61
CA LYS A 202 -17.82 18.81 18.81
C LYS A 202 -18.09 17.69 19.82
N LYS A 203 -17.08 16.93 20.25
CA LYS A 203 -17.25 15.82 21.21
C LYS A 203 -17.04 16.20 22.69
N THR A 204 -16.73 17.47 22.99
CA THR A 204 -16.51 17.94 24.37
C THR A 204 -17.53 19.02 24.75
N LYS A 205 -18.82 18.74 24.53
CA LYS A 205 -19.94 19.37 25.24
C LYS A 205 -21.05 18.33 25.36
N SER A 206 -20.89 17.44 26.34
CA SER A 206 -22.00 16.69 26.94
C SER A 206 -22.08 17.07 28.40
#